data_AF-A0A9D2BZF7-F1
#
_entry.id   AF-A0A9D2BZF7-F1
#
_cell.length_a   1.000
_cell.length_b   1.000
_cell.length_c   1.000
_cell.angle_alpha   90.00
_cell.angle_beta   90.00
_cell.angle_gamma   90.00
#
_symmetry.space_group_name_H-M   'P 1'
#
loop_
_entity.id
_entity.type
_entity.pdbx_description
1 polymer ?
#
loop_
_entity_poly.entity_id
_entity_poly.type
_entity_poly.pdbx_seq_one_letter_code
_entity_poly.pdbx_strand_id
1 'polypeptide(L)'
;FCEDRETYQCWPSFKRIGQCTGMSPNTVRKYVHRLEEKRLIDTEKTTVQGRDGKVKNGVLLYTIRPIHEAVAYRMEQDRVG
;
A
#
# COMPACT_ATOMS: atom_id res chain seq x y z
N PHE A 1 2.91 -15.56 5.28
CA PHE A 1 1.84 -14.62 5.65
C PHE A 1 2.50 -13.28 5.94
N CYS A 2 2.05 -12.19 5.30
CA CYS A 2 2.80 -10.93 5.22
C CYS A 2 2.15 -9.78 6.02
N GLU A 3 0.96 -10.01 6.58
CA GLU A 3 0.18 -9.02 7.31
C GLU A 3 0.20 -9.35 8.80
N ASP A 4 0.55 -8.35 9.61
CA ASP A 4 0.29 -8.33 11.03
C ASP A 4 -1.16 -7.91 11.27
N ARG A 5 -1.93 -8.80 11.92
CA ARG A 5 -3.37 -8.60 12.16
C ARG A 5 -3.68 -7.69 13.34
N GLU A 6 -2.70 -7.40 14.19
CA GLU A 6 -2.87 -6.44 15.29
C GLU A 6 -2.74 -5.01 14.78
N THR A 7 -1.79 -4.79 13.86
CA THR A 7 -1.47 -3.46 13.31
C THR A 7 -2.09 -3.21 11.94
N TYR A 8 -2.62 -4.24 11.27
CA TYR A 8 -3.09 -4.22 9.88
C TYR A 8 -2.01 -3.79 8.88
N GLN A 9 -0.73 -4.07 9.22
CA GLN A 9 0.43 -3.65 8.45
C GLN A 9 1.04 -4.79 7.65
N CYS A 10 1.58 -4.47 6.48
CA CYS A 10 2.39 -5.39 5.69
C CYS A 10 3.50 -4.66 4.92
N TRP A 11 4.55 -5.37 4.52
CA TRP A 11 5.72 -4.82 3.81
C TRP A 11 6.13 -5.59 2.54
N PRO A 12 5.18 -5.94 1.65
CA PRO A 12 5.54 -6.57 0.38
C PRO A 12 6.16 -5.57 -0.61
N SER A 13 7.26 -5.95 -1.25
CA SER A 13 7.76 -5.18 -2.41
C SER A 13 6.79 -5.23 -3.59
N PHE A 14 6.77 -4.22 -4.47
CA PHE A 14 5.99 -4.26 -5.71
C PHE A 14 6.29 -5.49 -6.57
N LYS A 15 7.54 -5.96 -6.58
CA LYS A 15 7.93 -7.20 -7.26
C LYS A 15 7.20 -8.41 -6.67
N ARG A 16 7.13 -8.50 -5.34
CA ARG A 16 6.45 -9.61 -4.65
C ARG A 16 4.95 -9.60 -4.90
N ILE A 17 4.32 -8.42 -4.84
CA ILE A 17 2.90 -8.26 -5.17
C ILE A 17 2.67 -8.70 -6.61
N GLY A 18 3.46 -8.18 -7.56
CA GLY A 18 3.33 -8.48 -8.98
C GLY A 18 3.49 -9.97 -9.30
N GLN A 19 4.42 -10.66 -8.63
CA GLN A 19 4.56 -12.12 -8.76
C GLN A 19 3.31 -12.87 -8.28
N CYS A 20 2.70 -12.45 -7.17
CA CYS A 20 1.50 -13.10 -6.63
C CYS A 20 0.23 -12.78 -7.42
N THR A 21 0.17 -11.62 -8.08
CA THR A 21 -1.02 -11.16 -8.82
C THR A 21 -0.90 -11.33 -10.34
N GLY A 22 0.25 -11.77 -10.86
CA GLY A 22 0.54 -11.80 -12.29
C GLY A 22 0.70 -10.42 -12.94
N MET A 23 0.84 -9.36 -12.13
CA MET A 23 0.93 -7.98 -12.60
C MET A 23 2.37 -7.51 -12.73
N SER A 24 2.64 -6.61 -13.68
CA SER A 24 3.92 -5.91 -13.71
C SER A 24 4.09 -5.01 -12.47
N PRO A 25 5.32 -4.76 -11.99
CA PRO A 25 5.55 -3.83 -10.88
C PRO A 25 4.98 -2.42 -11.14
N ASN A 26 4.92 -1.99 -12.40
CA ASN A 26 4.32 -0.70 -12.78
C ASN A 26 2.79 -0.72 -12.62
N THR A 27 2.15 -1.82 -13.00
CA THR A 27 0.71 -2.04 -12.80
C THR A 27 0.38 -2.05 -11.31
N VAL A 28 1.19 -2.75 -10.49
CA VAL A 28 1.05 -2.75 -9.04
C VAL A 28 1.11 -1.32 -8.49
N ARG A 29 2.13 -0.53 -8.87
CA ARG A 29 2.26 0.88 -8.44
C ARG A 29 1.01 1.69 -8.76
N LYS A 30 0.44 1.53 -9.97
CA LYS A 30 -0.79 2.22 -10.37
C LYS A 30 -1.97 1.83 -9.47
N TYR A 31 -2.12 0.55 -9.13
CA TYR A 31 -3.20 0.11 -8.26
C TYR A 31 -3.02 0.54 -6.81
N VAL A 32 -1.79 0.52 -6.31
CA VAL A 32 -1.46 1.06 -4.97
C VAL A 32 -1.88 2.53 -4.89
N HIS A 33 -1.50 3.35 -5.87
CA HIS A 33 -1.91 4.75 -5.91
C HIS A 33 -3.43 4.93 -5.90
N ARG A 34 -4.17 4.14 -6.70
CA ARG A 34 -5.64 4.19 -6.71
C ARG A 34 -6.28 3.75 -5.40
N LEU A 35 -5.62 2.88 -4.64
CA LEU A 35 -6.10 2.45 -3.32
C LEU A 35 -5.85 3.55 -2.27
N GLU A 36 -4.73 4.28 -2.38
CA GLU A 36 -4.44 5.47 -1.56
C GLU A 36 -5.45 6.60 -1.84
N GLU A 37 -5.71 6.91 -3.11
CA GLU A 37 -6.72 7.92 -3.51
C GLU A 37 -8.11 7.61 -2.95
N LYS A 38 -8.42 6.32 -2.80
CA LYS A 38 -9.69 5.85 -2.24
C LYS A 38 -9.68 5.70 -0.72
N ARG A 39 -8.58 6.04 -0.05
CA ARG A 39 -8.36 5.86 1.40
C ARG A 39 -8.60 4.42 1.87
N LEU A 40 -8.24 3.44 1.04
CA LEU A 40 -8.31 2.03 1.40
C LEU A 40 -7.00 1.51 2.02
N ILE A 41 -5.88 2.15 1.66
CA ILE A 41 -4.57 1.88 2.25
C ILE A 41 -3.84 3.20 2.47
N ASP A 42 -2.92 3.21 3.43
CA ASP A 42 -1.84 4.19 3.50
C ASP A 42 -0.52 3.52 3.12
N THR A 43 0.39 4.27 2.49
CA THR A 43 1.75 3.80 2.25
C THR A 43 2.79 4.73 2.86
N GLU A 44 3.79 4.14 3.51
CA GLU A 44 4.95 4.84 4.02
C GLU A 44 6.21 4.31 3.34
N LYS A 45 7.08 5.22 2.89
CA LYS A 45 8.39 4.84 2.34
C LYS A 45 9.25 4.34 3.50
N THR A 46 9.60 3.05 3.47
CA THR A 46 10.58 2.52 4.43
C THR A 46 11.96 2.47 3.80
N THR A 47 12.95 2.85 4.61
CA THR A 47 14.35 2.77 4.28
C THR A 47 14.90 1.49 4.90
N VAL A 48 15.05 0.43 4.09
CA VAL A 48 15.66 -0.81 4.59
C VAL A 48 17.16 -0.76 4.29
N GLN A 49 17.97 -0.71 5.34
CA GLN A 49 19.41 -0.87 5.22
C GLN A 49 19.71 -2.37 5.04
N GLY A 50 20.21 -2.73 3.86
CA GLY A 50 20.69 -4.09 3.61
C GLY A 50 21.87 -4.43 4.52
N ARG A 51 22.11 -5.73 4.76
CA ARG A 51 23.29 -6.22 5.51
C ARG A 51 24.62 -5.80 4.86
N ASP A 52 24.60 -5.44 3.58
CA ASP A 52 25.71 -4.88 2.80
C ASP A 52 25.83 -3.35 2.92
N GLY A 53 25.07 -2.72 3.82
CA GLY A 53 25.04 -1.27 4.02
C GLY A 53 24.31 -0.49 2.92
N LYS A 54 23.79 -1.17 1.88
CA LYS A 54 23.07 -0.51 0.79
C LYS A 54 21.64 -0.21 1.19
N VAL A 55 21.28 1.06 1.10
CA VAL A 55 19.90 1.51 1.28
C VAL A 55 19.06 1.05 0.08
N LYS A 56 18.06 0.22 0.33
CA LYS A 56 17.07 -0.18 -0.68
C LYS A 56 15.81 0.64 -0.50
N ASN A 57 15.63 1.63 -1.37
CA ASN A 57 14.42 2.45 -1.50
C ASN A 57 13.27 1.64 -2.15
N GLY A 58 12.75 0.62 -1.47
CA GLY A 58 11.85 -0.32 -2.17
C GLY A 58 10.83 -1.07 -1.34
N VAL A 59 10.79 -0.86 -0.03
CA VAL A 59 9.73 -1.46 0.79
C VAL A 59 8.79 -0.35 1.20
N LEU A 60 7.54 -0.47 0.78
CA LEU A 60 6.47 0.35 1.33
C LEU A 60 5.91 -0.42 2.52
N LEU A 61 5.80 0.25 3.67
CA LEU A 61 4.90 -0.17 4.72
C LEU A 61 3.50 0.19 4.25
N TYR A 62 2.62 -0.80 4.18
CA TYR A 62 1.22 -0.62 3.84
C TYR A 62 0.42 -0.80 5.11
N THR A 63 -0.50 0.12 5.36
CA THR A 63 -1.50 0.00 6.41
C THR A 63 -2.86 -0.16 5.74
N ILE A 64 -3.57 -1.24 6.03
CA ILE A 64 -4.94 -1.45 5.54
C ILE A 64 -5.88 -0.62 6.40
N ARG A 65 -6.67 0.26 5.78
CA ARG A 65 -7.61 1.13 6.50
C ARG A 65 -8.98 0.48 6.66
N PRO A 66 -9.74 0.84 7.70
CA PRO A 66 -11.14 0.44 7.81
C PRO A 66 -11.99 0.92 6.62
N ILE A 67 -12.78 0.02 6.04
CA ILE A 67 -13.61 0.31 4.86
C ILE A 67 -14.59 1.48 5.10
N HIS A 68 -15.08 1.65 6.33
CA HIS A 68 -16.03 2.72 6.66
C HIS A 68 -15.44 4.13 6.44
N GLU A 69 -14.12 4.30 6.59
CA GLU A 69 -13.46 5.57 6.32
C GLU A 69 -13.46 5.92 4.83
N ALA A 70 -13.23 4.91 3.97
CA ALA A 70 -13.32 5.08 2.52
C ALA A 70 -14.75 5.40 2.07
N VAL A 71 -15.75 4.77 2.70
CA VAL A 71 -17.18 5.06 2.44
C VAL A 71 -17.53 6.49 2.84
N ALA A 72 -17.13 6.91 4.05
CA ALA A 72 -17.37 8.27 4.53
C ALA A 72 -16.72 9.31 3.60
N TYR A 73 -15.45 9.10 3.23
CA TYR A 73 -14.74 9.97 2.29
C TYR A 73 -15.46 10.06 0.94
N ARG A 74 -15.94 8.94 0.41
CA ARG A 74 -16.69 8.94 -0.85
C ARG A 74 -17.96 9.76 -0.76
N MET A 75 -18.73 9.61 0.32
CA MET A 75 -19.95 10.39 0.56
C MET A 75 -19.66 11.89 0.69
N GLU A 76 -18.54 12.27 1.30
CA GLU A 76 -18.10 13.67 1.38
C GLU A 76 -17.75 14.22 0.00
N GLN A 77 -17.04 13.48 -0.84
CA GLN A 77 -16.70 13.91 -2.21
C GLN A 77 -17.95 14.09 -3.07
N ASP A 78 -18.92 13.16 -2.99
CA ASP A 78 -20.17 13.24 -3.76
C ASP A 78 -21.07 14.43 -3.33
N ARG A 79 -20.84 15.02 -2.14
CA ARG A 79 -21.56 16.24 -1.66
C ARG A 79 -20.94 17.55 -2.15
N VAL A 80 -19.68 17.51 -2.60
CA VAL A 80 -18.92 18.68 -3.05
C VAL A 80 -18.96 18.82 -4.58
N GLY A 81 -19.40 17.77 -5.29
CA GLY A 81 -19.50 17.72 -6.76
C GLY A 81 -20.86 18.12 -7.32
#